data_AF-A0A0M4CF90-F1
#
_entry.id   AF-A0A0M4CF90-F1
#
_cell.length_a   1.000
_cell.length_b   1.000
_cell.length_c   1.000
_cell.angle_alpha   90.00
_cell.angle_beta   90.00
_cell.angle_gamma   90.00
#
_symmetry.space_group_name_H-M   'P 1'
#
loop_
_entity.id
_entity.type
_entity.pdbx_description
1 polymer ?
#
loop_
_entity_poly.entity_id
_entity_poly.type
_entity_poly.pdbx_seq_one_letter_code
_entity_poly.pdbx_strand_id
1 'polypeptide(L)'
;MSSASLLWCQSGVATVTLGQRVFTLVAGDLLFAPEDFMLSDSVSEEVSGASGLVLEICFNTMNISGTARRIHLGYAWNDRLTFEYSRSLFGEDTLSSEIARLFTDRVSSPPLPAPRKARSVAQVLVSNPADQTSLEEFAEAQGVSARTLQRQFLKSTGYSFSEWRAAQRVCVAASLLAHDFSISVVANLVGFAATSSLTRAFRRHTGATPSSFTTGQIGMGAAGYPPRTPASTTFAQASQDQQLWIYSGTATVTTPGYCRFLGQGDMVTIPAGTQTRIDVAAGSIAFPVPVGLDEWGMDLSRVEAVHKQQTAPLTVLEQSEWATLSDELLNTPVPVNL
;
A
#
# COMPACT_ATOMS: atom_id res chain seq x y z
N MET A 1 19.01 7.09 4.23
CA MET A 1 18.41 7.01 2.90
C MET A 1 16.91 6.98 3.13
N SER A 2 16.15 7.95 2.63
CA SER A 2 14.71 8.01 2.87
C SER A 2 14.02 6.99 1.96
N SER A 3 13.51 5.91 2.56
CA SER A 3 12.69 4.93 1.87
C SER A 3 11.29 5.51 1.65
N ALA A 4 10.58 5.08 0.60
CA ALA A 4 9.18 5.44 0.43
C ALA A 4 8.37 5.03 1.67
N SER A 5 7.29 5.76 1.98
CA SER A 5 6.42 5.47 3.13
C SER A 5 4.93 5.56 2.80
N LEU A 6 4.12 4.87 3.61
CA LEU A 6 2.67 4.97 3.61
C LEU A 6 2.23 5.69 4.89
N LEU A 7 1.54 6.82 4.74
CA LEU A 7 1.00 7.59 5.85
C LEU A 7 -0.48 7.23 6.03
N TRP A 8 -0.79 6.55 7.13
CA TRP A 8 -2.14 6.14 7.46
C TRP A 8 -2.74 7.04 8.54
N CYS A 9 -3.84 7.73 8.23
CA CYS A 9 -4.60 8.46 9.23
C CYS A 9 -5.53 7.48 9.97
N GLN A 10 -5.12 7.07 11.17
CA GLN A 10 -5.84 6.10 12.00
C GLN A 10 -7.10 6.72 12.63
N SER A 11 -7.00 7.97 13.09
CA SER A 11 -8.10 8.71 13.70
C SER A 11 -7.99 10.21 13.44
N GLY A 12 -9.11 10.92 13.61
CA GLY A 12 -9.17 12.37 13.48
C GLY A 12 -8.89 12.89 12.08
N VAL A 13 -8.27 14.07 12.02
CA VAL A 13 -7.91 14.79 10.80
C VAL A 13 -6.49 15.32 10.94
N ALA A 14 -5.69 15.17 9.89
CA ALA A 14 -4.32 15.64 9.83
C ALA A 14 -4.02 16.28 8.47
N THR A 15 -3.07 17.20 8.44
CA THR A 15 -2.58 17.81 7.20
C THR A 15 -1.12 17.41 7.02
N VAL A 16 -0.82 16.82 5.87
CA VAL A 16 0.52 16.35 5.51
C VAL A 16 1.01 17.15 4.32
N THR A 17 2.23 17.66 4.41
CA THR A 17 2.88 18.37 3.30
C THR A 17 3.97 17.49 2.69
N LEU A 18 3.87 17.23 1.39
CA LEU A 18 4.88 16.51 0.60
C LEU A 18 5.41 17.45 -0.49
N GLY A 19 6.60 18.02 -0.24
CA GLY A 19 7.20 19.02 -1.13
C GLY A 19 6.33 20.28 -1.22
N GLN A 20 5.81 20.61 -2.39
CA GLN A 20 4.89 21.75 -2.60
C GLN A 20 3.40 21.37 -2.51
N ARG A 21 3.08 20.10 -2.26
CA ARG A 21 1.70 19.61 -2.20
C ARG A 21 1.26 19.44 -0.75
N VAL A 22 0.04 19.88 -0.47
CA VAL A 22 -0.61 19.71 0.83
C VAL A 22 -1.76 18.72 0.69
N PHE A 23 -1.79 17.72 1.54
CA PHE A 23 -2.83 16.69 1.62
C PHE A 23 -3.53 16.79 2.96
N THR A 24 -4.85 16.91 2.97
CA THR A 24 -5.65 16.70 4.18
C THR A 24 -6.07 15.23 4.23
N LEU A 25 -5.71 14.57 5.32
CA LEU A 25 -6.06 13.20 5.63
C LEU A 25 -7.14 13.18 6.72
N VAL A 26 -8.10 12.28 6.57
CA VAL A 26 -9.11 11.96 7.57
C VAL A 26 -9.01 10.49 7.97
N ALA A 27 -9.54 10.13 9.13
CA ALA A 27 -9.56 8.75 9.61
C ALA A 27 -9.97 7.74 8.51
N GLY A 28 -9.11 6.75 8.28
CA GLY A 28 -9.26 5.76 7.21
C GLY A 28 -8.58 6.11 5.88
N ASP A 29 -7.94 7.28 5.77
CA ASP A 29 -7.10 7.62 4.61
C ASP A 29 -5.72 6.97 4.70
N LEU A 30 -5.23 6.47 3.56
CA LEU A 30 -3.88 5.99 3.34
C LEU A 30 -3.23 6.80 2.22
N LEU A 31 -2.09 7.43 2.49
CA LEU A 31 -1.35 8.24 1.54
C LEU A 31 0.00 7.60 1.24
N PHE A 32 0.27 7.30 -0.02
CA PHE A 32 1.60 6.92 -0.48
C PHE A 32 2.48 8.15 -0.66
N ALA A 33 3.67 8.13 -0.06
CA ALA A 33 4.72 9.13 -0.16
C ALA A 33 5.98 8.48 -0.78
N PRO A 34 6.36 8.83 -2.03
CA PRO A 34 7.55 8.26 -2.67
C PRO A 34 8.86 8.87 -2.12
N GLU A 35 9.98 8.17 -2.33
CA GLU A 35 11.34 8.48 -1.82
C GLU A 35 11.79 9.94 -2.05
N ASP A 36 11.36 10.55 -3.15
CA ASP A 36 11.76 11.91 -3.55
C ASP A 36 11.21 13.01 -2.62
N PHE A 37 10.22 12.69 -1.78
CA PHE A 37 9.69 13.62 -0.81
C PHE A 37 10.38 13.41 0.53
N MET A 38 11.31 14.29 0.86
CA MET A 38 11.68 14.50 2.26
C MET A 38 10.40 14.81 3.03
N LEU A 39 10.04 13.95 3.98
CA LEU A 39 9.22 14.34 5.13
C LEU A 39 10.06 15.37 5.90
N SER A 40 10.12 16.60 5.40
CA SER A 40 10.89 17.67 6.00
C SER A 40 10.25 17.98 7.34
N ASP A 41 10.79 17.49 8.45
CA ASP A 41 10.56 17.83 9.87
C ASP A 41 9.25 18.57 10.21
N SER A 42 8.16 18.16 9.58
CA SER A 42 6.86 18.83 9.63
C SER A 42 5.70 17.84 9.55
N VAL A 43 5.86 16.70 10.22
CA VAL A 43 4.89 16.42 11.29
C VAL A 43 5.27 17.34 12.45
N SER A 44 5.20 18.65 12.24
CA SER A 44 5.59 19.64 13.23
C SER A 44 4.60 19.46 14.35
N GLU A 45 5.10 19.30 15.55
CA GLU A 45 4.33 19.47 16.79
C GLU A 45 3.66 20.86 16.88
N GLU A 46 3.85 21.74 15.89
CA GLU A 46 3.01 22.91 15.61
C GLU A 46 1.98 22.62 14.50
N VAL A 47 1.04 21.72 14.79
CA VAL A 47 -0.22 21.77 14.05
C VAL A 47 -1.13 22.79 14.71
N SER A 48 -1.36 23.90 14.02
CA SER A 48 -2.54 24.73 14.27
C SER A 48 -3.78 23.93 13.85
N GLY A 49 -4.22 22.99 14.71
CA GLY A 49 -5.53 22.32 14.61
C GLY A 49 -5.60 20.83 14.21
N ALA A 50 -4.53 20.02 14.20
CA ALA A 50 -4.70 18.56 14.01
C ALA A 50 -5.19 17.91 15.31
N SER A 51 -6.20 17.05 15.18
CA SER A 51 -6.72 16.21 16.26
C SER A 51 -6.69 14.74 15.87
N GLY A 52 -5.74 14.32 15.01
CA GLY A 52 -5.70 12.98 14.44
C GLY A 52 -4.35 12.27 14.56
N LEU A 53 -4.40 10.95 14.72
CA LEU A 53 -3.23 10.06 14.75
C LEU A 53 -2.87 9.65 13.32
N VAL A 54 -1.63 9.95 12.89
CA VAL A 54 -1.08 9.51 11.60
C VAL A 54 0.10 8.59 11.85
N LEU A 55 -0.02 7.35 11.40
CA LEU A 55 1.00 6.33 11.54
C LEU A 55 1.75 6.16 10.22
N GLU A 56 3.07 6.20 10.29
CA GLU A 56 3.95 5.92 9.15
C GLU A 56 4.24 4.41 9.08
N ILE A 57 3.87 3.80 7.96
CA ILE A 57 4.16 2.42 7.63
C ILE A 57 5.27 2.43 6.58
N CYS A 58 6.46 1.98 6.97
CA CYS A 58 7.64 1.96 6.12
C CYS A 58 8.25 0.56 6.04
N PHE A 59 8.81 0.23 4.88
CA PHE A 59 9.52 -1.01 4.61
C PHE A 59 10.74 -0.66 3.78
N ASN A 60 11.81 -1.45 3.88
CA ASN A 60 12.99 -1.25 3.02
C ASN A 60 12.64 -1.44 1.55
N THR A 61 11.77 -2.41 1.26
CA THR A 61 11.31 -2.74 -0.08
C THR A 61 9.82 -2.43 -0.23
N MET A 62 9.52 -1.27 -0.82
CA MET A 62 8.16 -0.88 -1.20
C MET A 62 7.95 -1.06 -2.70
N ASN A 63 7.19 -2.09 -3.08
CA ASN A 63 6.81 -2.38 -4.48
C ASN A 63 5.68 -1.47 -4.98
N ILE A 64 5.76 -0.18 -4.70
CA ILE A 64 4.83 0.84 -5.17
C ILE A 64 5.63 1.86 -5.99
N SER A 65 5.18 2.13 -7.21
CA SER A 65 5.79 3.13 -8.09
C SER A 65 4.80 4.24 -8.43
N GLY A 66 5.32 5.42 -8.70
CA GLY A 66 4.53 6.57 -9.14
C GLY A 66 4.60 7.77 -8.20
N THR A 67 3.61 8.65 -8.33
CA THR A 67 3.52 9.90 -7.55
C THR A 67 2.71 9.69 -6.28
N ALA A 68 2.83 10.63 -5.34
CA ALA A 68 2.06 10.62 -4.10
C ALA A 68 0.55 10.48 -4.37
N ARG A 69 -0.09 9.50 -3.72
CA ARG A 69 -1.49 9.12 -3.97
C ARG A 69 -2.21 8.83 -2.67
N ARG A 70 -3.35 9.49 -2.45
CA ARG A 70 -4.26 9.26 -1.32
C ARG A 70 -5.37 8.30 -1.72
N ILE A 71 -5.72 7.36 -0.84
CA ILE A 71 -6.84 6.44 -0.97
C ILE A 71 -7.63 6.45 0.34
N HIS A 72 -8.95 6.65 0.28
CA HIS A 72 -9.81 6.50 1.45
C HIS A 72 -10.29 5.05 1.56
N LEU A 73 -9.82 4.33 2.58
CA LEU A 73 -10.14 2.92 2.82
C LEU A 73 -11.27 2.75 3.86
N GLY A 74 -11.44 3.74 4.74
CA GLY A 74 -12.41 3.74 5.83
C GLY A 74 -12.03 2.79 6.97
N TYR A 75 -12.83 2.82 8.06
CA TYR A 75 -12.53 2.10 9.30
C TYR A 75 -12.42 0.58 9.18
N ALA A 76 -13.07 -0.02 8.18
CA ALA A 76 -13.02 -1.47 7.97
C ALA A 76 -11.57 -1.96 7.80
N TRP A 77 -10.68 -1.13 7.24
CA TRP A 77 -9.29 -1.47 7.00
C TRP A 77 -8.37 -1.28 8.21
N ASN A 78 -8.86 -0.76 9.33
CA ASN A 78 -8.03 -0.41 10.48
C ASN A 78 -7.22 -1.59 11.00
N ASP A 79 -7.83 -2.77 11.19
CA ASP A 79 -7.10 -3.94 11.70
C ASP A 79 -6.00 -4.39 10.73
N ARG A 80 -6.30 -4.35 9.43
CA ARG A 80 -5.33 -4.72 8.38
C ARG A 80 -4.15 -3.74 8.34
N LEU A 81 -4.41 -2.43 8.43
CA LEU A 81 -3.38 -1.40 8.44
C LEU A 81 -2.60 -1.36 9.75
N THR A 82 -3.25 -1.64 10.88
CA THR A 82 -2.61 -1.82 12.19
C THR A 82 -1.64 -3.00 12.16
N PHE A 83 -2.03 -4.10 11.51
CA PHE A 83 -1.15 -5.24 11.33
C PHE A 83 0.05 -4.90 10.42
N GLU A 84 -0.15 -4.18 9.31
CA GLU A 84 0.96 -3.78 8.44
C GLU A 84 1.90 -2.77 9.13
N TYR A 85 1.35 -1.88 9.96
CA TYR A 85 2.14 -1.03 10.84
C TYR A 85 2.96 -1.85 11.84
N SER A 86 2.34 -2.83 12.52
CA SER A 86 3.06 -3.78 13.38
C SER A 86 4.21 -4.47 12.65
N ARG A 87 3.98 -4.99 11.43
CA ARG A 87 5.04 -5.60 10.60
C ARG A 87 6.20 -4.67 10.31
N SER A 88 5.91 -3.39 10.02
CA SER A 88 6.98 -2.39 9.82
C SER A 88 7.85 -2.19 11.05
N LEU A 89 7.27 -2.30 12.25
CA LEU A 89 8.00 -2.19 13.52
C LEU A 89 8.76 -3.46 13.90
N PHE A 90 8.31 -4.63 13.44
CA PHE A 90 9.05 -5.89 13.58
C PHE A 90 10.28 -5.97 12.69
N GLY A 91 10.52 -5.00 11.81
CA GLY A 91 11.67 -5.00 10.90
C GLY A 91 11.49 -5.93 9.70
N GLU A 92 10.25 -6.24 9.33
CA GLU A 92 10.00 -6.94 8.08
C GLU A 92 10.43 -6.08 6.87
N ASP A 93 10.91 -6.74 5.81
CA ASP A 93 11.56 -6.03 4.71
C ASP A 93 10.59 -5.52 3.64
N THR A 94 9.43 -6.16 3.49
CA THR A 94 8.54 -5.96 2.34
C THR A 94 7.09 -5.66 2.74
N LEU A 95 6.52 -4.65 2.06
CA LEU A 95 5.08 -4.38 2.14
C LEU A 95 4.28 -5.56 1.59
N SER A 96 3.15 -5.89 2.21
CA SER A 96 2.28 -6.95 1.68
C SER A 96 1.76 -6.63 0.28
N SER A 97 1.65 -7.70 -0.54
CA SER A 97 1.16 -7.55 -1.92
C SER A 97 -0.29 -7.06 -1.98
N GLU A 98 -1.13 -7.33 -0.97
CA GLU A 98 -2.50 -6.82 -0.94
C GLU A 98 -2.55 -5.31 -0.76
N ILE A 99 -1.71 -4.73 0.11
CA ILE A 99 -1.63 -3.26 0.27
C ILE A 99 -0.96 -2.63 -0.95
N ALA A 100 0.13 -3.20 -1.46
CA ALA A 100 0.81 -2.67 -2.66
C ALA A 100 -0.13 -2.60 -3.88
N ARG A 101 -1.05 -3.57 -4.02
CA ARG A 101 -2.08 -3.59 -5.08
C ARG A 101 -3.09 -2.46 -5.00
N LEU A 102 -3.27 -1.82 -3.85
CA LEU A 102 -4.13 -0.62 -3.73
C LEU A 102 -3.55 0.54 -4.55
N PHE A 103 -2.22 0.59 -4.68
CA PHE A 103 -1.51 1.65 -5.39
C PHE A 103 -1.08 1.26 -6.80
N THR A 104 -1.17 -0.03 -7.16
CA THR A 104 -0.92 -0.48 -8.53
C THR A 104 -2.03 0.01 -9.45
N ASP A 105 -1.68 0.68 -10.56
CA ASP A 105 -2.63 1.01 -11.60
C ASP A 105 -3.27 -0.28 -12.12
N ARG A 106 -4.56 -0.48 -11.79
CA ARG A 106 -5.29 -1.72 -12.07
C ARG A 106 -5.44 -2.02 -13.58
N VAL A 107 -5.05 -1.07 -14.44
CA VAL A 107 -5.01 -1.21 -15.91
C VAL A 107 -3.69 -0.63 -16.42
N SER A 108 -2.92 -1.45 -17.14
CA SER A 108 -1.68 -0.99 -17.78
C SER A 108 -1.97 -0.10 -18.99
N SER A 109 -1.21 0.98 -19.14
CA SER A 109 -1.27 1.82 -20.35
C SER A 109 -0.79 1.04 -21.58
N PRO A 110 -1.42 1.23 -22.76
CA PRO A 110 -0.92 0.62 -23.98
C PRO A 110 0.51 1.16 -24.30
N PRO A 111 1.39 0.32 -24.88
CA PRO A 111 2.74 0.75 -25.21
C PRO A 111 2.70 1.89 -26.24
N LEU A 112 3.57 2.89 -26.08
CA LEU A 112 3.70 3.96 -27.06
C LEU A 112 4.25 3.41 -28.39
N PRO A 113 3.69 3.80 -29.55
CA PRO A 113 4.27 3.44 -30.84
C PRO A 113 5.73 3.88 -30.93
N ALA A 114 6.59 3.04 -31.52
CA ALA A 114 7.99 3.39 -31.76
C ALA A 114 8.18 4.45 -32.87
N PRO A 115 7.46 4.41 -34.01
CA PRO A 115 7.63 5.37 -35.09
C PRO A 115 7.27 6.80 -34.67
N ARG A 116 8.12 7.78 -35.00
CA ARG A 116 8.00 9.17 -34.54
C ARG A 116 6.62 9.80 -34.77
N LYS A 117 6.02 9.60 -35.95
CA LYS A 117 4.71 10.18 -36.31
C LYS A 117 3.58 9.56 -35.48
N ALA A 118 3.51 8.24 -35.40
CA ALA A 118 2.55 7.54 -34.54
C ALA A 118 2.75 7.85 -33.05
N ARG A 119 4.01 7.98 -32.59
CA ARG A 119 4.32 8.38 -31.21
C ARG A 119 3.83 9.79 -30.89
N SER A 120 4.00 10.74 -31.81
CA SER A 120 3.50 12.11 -31.64
C SER A 120 1.98 12.14 -31.48
N VAL A 121 1.26 11.37 -32.31
CA VAL A 121 -0.20 11.23 -32.19
C VAL A 121 -0.59 10.57 -30.86
N ALA A 122 0.10 9.50 -30.47
CA ALA A 122 -0.13 8.85 -29.18
C ALA A 122 0.10 9.80 -28.00
N GLN A 123 1.12 10.66 -28.04
CA GLN A 123 1.38 11.65 -26.99
C GLN A 123 0.26 12.68 -26.86
N VAL A 124 -0.33 13.14 -27.97
CA VAL A 124 -1.52 14.01 -27.95
C VAL A 124 -2.70 13.31 -27.27
N LEU A 125 -2.91 12.03 -27.56
CA LEU A 125 -4.00 11.25 -26.96
C LEU A 125 -3.74 10.86 -25.49
N VAL A 126 -2.47 10.78 -25.07
CA VAL A 126 -2.10 10.61 -23.66
C VAL A 126 -2.40 11.89 -22.87
N SER A 127 -2.05 13.06 -23.42
CA SER A 127 -2.31 14.34 -22.75
C SER A 127 -3.78 14.75 -22.78
N ASN A 128 -4.51 14.39 -23.83
CA ASN A 128 -5.94 14.62 -23.97
C ASN A 128 -6.70 13.36 -24.43
N PRO A 129 -7.05 12.44 -23.50
CA PRO A 129 -7.79 11.23 -23.83
C PRO A 129 -9.17 11.49 -24.47
N ALA A 130 -9.78 12.64 -24.17
CA ALA A 130 -11.08 13.04 -24.68
C ALA A 130 -11.06 13.47 -26.16
N ASP A 131 -9.88 13.78 -26.69
CA ASP A 131 -9.68 14.25 -28.06
C ASP A 131 -10.41 13.34 -29.06
N GLN A 132 -11.20 13.95 -29.96
CA GLN A 132 -12.03 13.24 -30.94
C GLN A 132 -11.42 13.11 -32.33
N THR A 133 -10.25 13.70 -32.55
CA THR A 133 -9.56 13.73 -33.85
C THR A 133 -9.44 12.32 -34.43
N SER A 134 -9.86 12.21 -35.68
CA SER A 134 -9.86 10.97 -36.46
C SER A 134 -8.44 10.56 -36.87
N LEU A 135 -8.29 9.30 -37.29
CA LEU A 135 -7.01 8.82 -37.81
C LEU A 135 -6.61 9.60 -39.07
N GLU A 136 -7.59 9.95 -39.90
CA GLU A 136 -7.44 10.67 -41.15
C GLU A 136 -6.89 12.09 -40.90
N GLU A 137 -7.50 12.83 -39.96
CA GLU A 137 -7.05 14.17 -39.58
C GLU A 137 -5.65 14.13 -38.96
N PHE A 138 -5.36 13.16 -38.08
CA PHE A 138 -4.00 12.98 -37.56
C PHE A 138 -3.01 12.63 -38.66
N ALA A 139 -3.40 11.81 -39.63
CA ALA A 139 -2.53 11.43 -40.73
C ALA A 139 -2.22 12.63 -41.63
N GLU A 140 -3.22 13.45 -41.94
CA GLU A 140 -3.08 14.70 -42.68
C GLU A 140 -2.13 15.67 -41.95
N ALA A 141 -2.36 15.92 -40.66
CA ALA A 141 -1.50 16.76 -39.83
C ALA A 141 -0.04 16.26 -39.75
N GLN A 142 0.17 14.95 -39.84
CA GLN A 142 1.49 14.31 -39.83
C GLN A 142 2.10 14.13 -41.23
N GLY A 143 1.40 14.56 -42.29
CA GLY A 143 1.83 14.41 -43.69
C GLY A 143 2.02 12.95 -44.10
N VAL A 144 1.09 12.06 -43.75
CA VAL A 144 1.05 10.64 -44.16
C VAL A 144 -0.37 10.22 -44.52
N SER A 145 -0.51 9.08 -45.19
CA SER A 145 -1.82 8.45 -45.36
C SER A 145 -2.29 7.77 -44.07
N ALA A 146 -3.60 7.76 -43.82
CA ALA A 146 -4.22 7.04 -42.69
C ALA A 146 -3.78 5.57 -42.63
N ARG A 147 -3.69 4.90 -43.79
CA ARG A 147 -3.17 3.52 -43.92
C ARG A 147 -1.75 3.37 -43.35
N THR A 148 -0.89 4.35 -43.58
CA THR A 148 0.49 4.33 -43.08
C THR A 148 0.51 4.49 -41.57
N LEU A 149 -0.26 5.43 -41.05
CA LEU A 149 -0.36 5.69 -39.61
C LEU A 149 -0.96 4.49 -38.86
N GLN A 150 -2.05 3.91 -39.37
CA GLN A 150 -2.65 2.67 -38.85
C GLN A 150 -1.63 1.53 -38.76
N ARG A 151 -0.87 1.31 -39.83
CA ARG A 151 0.15 0.26 -39.89
C ARG A 151 1.27 0.50 -38.87
N GLN A 152 1.64 1.76 -38.61
CA GLN A 152 2.64 2.11 -37.60
C GLN A 152 2.16 1.77 -36.18
N PHE A 153 0.91 2.08 -35.84
CA PHE A 153 0.31 1.68 -34.57
C PHE A 153 0.32 0.15 -34.42
N LEU A 154 -0.25 -0.57 -35.41
CA LEU A 154 -0.40 -2.02 -35.33
C LEU A 154 0.94 -2.75 -35.25
N LYS A 155 1.90 -2.40 -36.10
CA LYS A 155 3.21 -3.08 -36.15
C LYS A 155 4.05 -2.88 -34.89
N SER A 156 3.93 -1.72 -34.24
CA SER A 156 4.79 -1.39 -33.09
C SER A 156 4.15 -1.67 -31.73
N THR A 157 2.82 -1.68 -31.64
CA THR A 157 2.10 -1.83 -30.36
C THR A 157 1.25 -3.10 -30.30
N GLY A 158 0.99 -3.75 -31.44
CA GLY A 158 0.01 -4.83 -31.54
C GLY A 158 -1.45 -4.35 -31.60
N TYR A 159 -1.71 -3.05 -31.48
CA TYR A 159 -3.05 -2.48 -31.50
C TYR A 159 -3.33 -1.67 -32.79
N SER A 160 -4.55 -1.78 -33.31
CA SER A 160 -5.07 -0.77 -34.23
C SER A 160 -5.12 0.62 -33.56
N PHE A 161 -5.15 1.72 -34.33
CA PHE A 161 -5.26 3.06 -33.74
C PHE A 161 -6.47 3.19 -32.80
N SER A 162 -7.64 2.71 -33.24
CA SER A 162 -8.88 2.77 -32.45
C SER A 162 -8.81 1.93 -31.18
N GLU A 163 -8.20 0.74 -31.22
CA GLU A 163 -8.00 -0.08 -30.03
C GLU A 163 -6.96 0.51 -29.08
N TRP A 164 -5.88 1.09 -29.62
CA TRP A 164 -4.87 1.77 -28.83
C TRP A 164 -5.49 2.97 -28.07
N ARG A 165 -6.28 3.78 -28.78
CA ARG A 165 -7.01 4.91 -28.20
C ARG A 165 -8.04 4.45 -27.15
N ALA A 166 -8.77 3.36 -27.42
CA ALA A 166 -9.70 2.78 -26.45
C ALA A 166 -8.97 2.26 -25.20
N ALA A 167 -7.83 1.58 -25.36
CA ALA A 167 -7.02 1.09 -24.25
C ALA A 167 -6.49 2.25 -23.39
N GLN A 168 -5.99 3.32 -24.02
CA GLN A 168 -5.52 4.51 -23.30
C GLN A 168 -6.67 5.17 -22.51
N ARG A 169 -7.85 5.30 -23.12
CA ARG A 169 -9.04 5.83 -22.44
C ARG A 169 -9.49 4.96 -21.28
N VAL A 170 -9.42 3.63 -21.42
CA VAL A 170 -9.75 2.69 -20.34
C VAL A 170 -8.74 2.80 -19.19
N CYS A 171 -7.45 2.96 -19.49
CA CYS A 171 -6.43 3.19 -18.47
C CYS A 171 -6.75 4.45 -17.64
N VAL A 172 -7.01 5.57 -18.30
CA VAL A 172 -7.37 6.82 -17.61
C VAL A 172 -8.72 6.71 -16.90
N ALA A 173 -9.70 6.03 -17.51
CA ALA A 173 -10.99 5.77 -16.89
C ALA A 173 -10.85 4.95 -15.61
N ALA A 174 -9.99 3.93 -15.59
CA ALA A 174 -9.74 3.13 -14.41
C ALA A 174 -9.18 3.98 -13.25
N SER A 175 -8.24 4.89 -13.56
CA SER A 175 -7.75 5.85 -12.58
C SER A 175 -8.87 6.77 -12.08
N LEU A 176 -9.70 7.35 -12.96
CA LEU A 176 -10.80 8.23 -12.55
C LEU A 176 -11.87 7.49 -11.73
N LEU A 177 -12.21 6.25 -12.09
CA LEU A 177 -13.16 5.44 -11.34
C LEU A 177 -12.63 5.12 -9.93
N ALA A 178 -11.32 4.88 -9.81
CA ALA A 178 -10.68 4.70 -8.50
C ALA A 178 -10.75 5.96 -7.62
N HIS A 179 -10.96 7.14 -8.21
CA HIS A 179 -11.19 8.43 -7.52
C HIS A 179 -12.70 8.79 -7.43
N ASP A 180 -13.60 7.81 -7.48
CA ASP A 180 -15.04 7.95 -7.24
C ASP A 180 -15.82 8.88 -8.20
N PHE A 181 -15.26 9.17 -9.38
CA PHE A 181 -16.05 9.80 -10.43
C PHE A 181 -17.14 8.84 -10.92
N SER A 182 -18.37 9.33 -11.04
CA SER A 182 -19.47 8.52 -11.59
C SER A 182 -19.14 7.99 -12.98
N ILE A 183 -19.57 6.76 -13.31
CA ILE A 183 -19.30 6.12 -14.60
C ILE A 183 -19.74 7.01 -15.78
N SER A 184 -20.83 7.78 -15.63
CA SER A 184 -21.29 8.76 -16.62
C SER A 184 -20.31 9.92 -16.80
N VAL A 185 -19.81 10.49 -15.72
CA VAL A 185 -18.81 11.58 -15.78
C VAL A 185 -17.51 11.07 -16.36
N VAL A 186 -17.02 9.90 -15.93
CA VAL A 186 -15.81 9.28 -16.45
C VAL A 186 -15.91 9.03 -17.95
N ALA A 187 -17.03 8.45 -18.42
CA ALA A 187 -17.24 8.20 -19.83
C ALA A 187 -17.09 9.48 -20.66
N ASN A 188 -17.65 10.60 -20.18
CA ASN A 188 -17.52 11.89 -20.84
C ASN A 188 -16.09 12.42 -20.79
N LEU A 189 -15.44 12.41 -19.61
CA LEU A 189 -14.08 12.92 -19.40
C LEU A 189 -13.02 12.22 -20.24
N VAL A 190 -13.18 10.92 -20.51
CA VAL A 190 -12.24 10.17 -21.36
C VAL A 190 -12.70 10.10 -22.82
N GLY A 191 -13.81 10.75 -23.18
CA GLY A 191 -14.29 10.89 -24.55
C GLY A 191 -15.05 9.70 -25.13
N PHE A 192 -15.68 8.85 -24.31
CA PHE A 192 -16.69 7.91 -24.78
C PHE A 192 -18.04 8.60 -24.97
N ALA A 193 -18.70 8.31 -26.10
CA ALA A 193 -20.01 8.87 -26.41
C ALA A 193 -21.13 8.42 -25.45
N ALA A 194 -20.98 7.24 -24.84
CA ALA A 194 -21.93 6.68 -23.90
C ALA A 194 -21.25 5.81 -22.83
N THR A 195 -21.91 5.66 -21.68
CA THR A 195 -21.51 4.76 -20.59
C THR A 195 -21.44 3.30 -21.03
N SER A 196 -22.30 2.89 -21.96
CA SER A 196 -22.28 1.55 -22.56
C SER A 196 -21.02 1.31 -23.40
N SER A 197 -20.56 2.33 -24.14
CA SER A 197 -19.31 2.27 -24.91
C SER A 197 -18.09 2.12 -24.01
N LEU A 198 -18.04 2.92 -22.93
CA LEU A 198 -17.02 2.77 -21.89
C LEU A 198 -17.06 1.35 -21.32
N THR A 199 -18.23 0.87 -20.89
CA THR A 199 -18.39 -0.45 -20.27
C THR A 199 -17.90 -1.59 -21.18
N ARG A 200 -18.20 -1.52 -22.48
CA ARG A 200 -17.75 -2.51 -23.46
C ARG A 200 -16.23 -2.49 -23.64
N ALA A 201 -15.65 -1.30 -23.83
CA ALA A 201 -14.20 -1.15 -23.96
C ALA A 201 -13.48 -1.60 -22.69
N PHE A 202 -13.99 -1.20 -21.53
CA PHE A 202 -13.45 -1.55 -20.22
C PHE A 202 -13.41 -3.06 -20.02
N ARG A 203 -14.52 -3.77 -20.28
CA ARG A 203 -14.56 -5.24 -20.22
C ARG A 203 -13.58 -5.91 -21.18
N ARG A 204 -13.45 -5.38 -22.40
CA ARG A 204 -12.53 -5.93 -23.41
C ARG A 204 -11.06 -5.83 -22.97
N HIS A 205 -10.67 -4.73 -22.32
CA HIS A 205 -9.29 -4.47 -21.94
C HIS A 205 -8.92 -4.95 -20.52
N THR A 206 -9.88 -5.04 -19.61
CA THR A 206 -9.63 -5.38 -18.19
C THR A 206 -10.24 -6.71 -17.75
N GLY A 207 -11.15 -7.29 -18.53
CA GLY A 207 -11.94 -8.46 -18.14
C GLY A 207 -13.09 -8.17 -17.15
N ALA A 208 -13.21 -6.93 -16.68
CA ALA A 208 -14.17 -6.53 -15.65
C ALA A 208 -15.02 -5.31 -16.04
N THR A 209 -16.05 -5.00 -15.25
CA THR A 209 -16.92 -3.83 -15.44
C THR A 209 -16.34 -2.57 -14.81
N PRO A 210 -16.60 -1.36 -15.35
CA PRO A 210 -16.20 -0.10 -14.72
C PRO A 210 -16.64 0.02 -13.24
N SER A 211 -17.80 -0.54 -12.89
CA SER A 211 -18.32 -0.52 -11.53
C SER A 211 -17.45 -1.26 -10.51
N SER A 212 -16.66 -2.26 -10.93
CA SER A 212 -15.73 -2.95 -10.01
C SER A 212 -14.45 -2.15 -9.76
N PHE A 213 -14.27 -1.04 -10.49
CA PHE A 213 -13.18 -0.08 -10.34
C PHE A 213 -13.65 1.21 -9.69
N THR A 214 -14.95 1.37 -9.46
CA THR A 214 -15.49 2.48 -8.69
C THR A 214 -15.34 2.13 -7.21
N THR A 215 -14.68 3.01 -6.45
CA THR A 215 -14.49 2.83 -5.00
C THR A 215 -15.80 3.13 -4.22
N GLY A 216 -16.85 3.65 -4.86
CA GLY A 216 -18.14 3.85 -4.22
C GLY A 216 -19.28 4.22 -5.18
N GLN A 217 -20.43 3.52 -5.09
CA GLN A 217 -21.71 4.11 -5.50
C GLN A 217 -22.12 5.16 -4.47
N ILE A 218 -21.68 6.42 -4.64
CA ILE A 218 -21.96 7.66 -3.85
C ILE A 218 -21.78 7.58 -2.31
N GLY A 219 -21.68 6.40 -1.71
CA GLY A 219 -21.68 6.17 -0.28
C GLY A 219 -20.55 5.24 0.14
N MET A 220 -20.04 5.51 1.35
CA MET A 220 -19.39 4.56 2.26
C MET A 220 -18.81 3.29 1.62
N GLY A 221 -17.59 3.40 1.09
CA GLY A 221 -16.55 2.35 1.14
C GLY A 221 -16.66 1.18 0.17
N ALA A 222 -15.81 1.17 -0.87
CA ALA A 222 -15.46 -0.02 -1.65
C ALA A 222 -13.99 -0.01 -2.11
N ALA A 223 -13.05 0.18 -1.17
CA ALA A 223 -11.72 -0.41 -1.32
C ALA A 223 -11.76 -1.96 -1.35
N GLY A 224 -12.95 -2.55 -1.19
CA GLY A 224 -13.16 -3.95 -0.85
C GLY A 224 -13.19 -4.14 0.67
N TYR A 225 -13.61 -5.31 1.10
CA TYR A 225 -13.37 -5.74 2.48
C TYR A 225 -11.86 -6.03 2.61
N PRO A 226 -11.18 -5.59 3.68
CA PRO A 226 -9.78 -5.94 3.86
C PRO A 226 -9.62 -7.46 3.88
N PRO A 227 -8.51 -8.00 3.35
CA PRO A 227 -8.16 -9.39 3.60
C PRO A 227 -8.06 -9.60 5.11
N ARG A 228 -8.38 -10.82 5.57
CA ARG A 228 -8.18 -11.18 6.97
C ARG A 228 -6.70 -11.06 7.33
N THR A 229 -6.42 -10.56 8.52
CA THR A 229 -5.07 -10.57 9.08
C THR A 229 -4.56 -12.01 9.16
N PRO A 230 -3.46 -12.35 8.46
CA PRO A 230 -2.92 -13.70 8.48
C PRO A 230 -2.30 -14.02 9.85
N ALA A 231 -2.10 -15.30 10.14
CA ALA A 231 -1.18 -15.68 11.21
C ALA A 231 0.25 -15.34 10.77
N SER A 232 1.10 -14.91 11.70
CA SER A 232 2.51 -14.65 11.44
C SER A 232 3.39 -15.41 12.42
N THR A 233 4.55 -15.84 11.93
CA THR A 233 5.62 -16.38 12.77
C THR A 233 6.87 -15.56 12.49
N THR A 234 7.37 -14.89 13.52
CA THR A 234 8.59 -14.09 13.43
C THR A 234 9.68 -14.77 14.25
N PHE A 235 10.82 -15.02 13.62
CA PHE A 235 12.04 -15.41 14.31
C PHE A 235 12.89 -14.16 14.46
N ALA A 236 13.19 -13.79 15.69
CA ALA A 236 13.93 -12.58 15.96
C ALA A 236 14.97 -12.78 17.06
N GLN A 237 16.04 -12.00 17.00
CA GLN A 237 16.96 -11.84 18.11
C GLN A 237 16.83 -10.43 18.67
N ALA A 238 16.61 -10.35 19.98
CA ALA A 238 16.55 -9.06 20.66
C ALA A 238 17.96 -8.52 20.88
N SER A 239 18.25 -7.34 20.34
CA SER A 239 19.56 -6.67 20.53
C SER A 239 19.69 -6.05 21.94
N GLN A 240 18.55 -5.73 22.55
CA GLN A 240 18.38 -5.20 23.89
C GLN A 240 17.11 -5.82 24.50
N ASP A 241 16.87 -5.64 25.80
CA ASP A 241 15.62 -6.10 26.39
C ASP A 241 14.45 -5.39 25.70
N GLN A 242 13.46 -6.16 25.28
CA GLN A 242 12.31 -5.69 24.54
C GLN A 242 11.05 -6.27 25.16
N GLN A 243 9.94 -5.54 25.16
CA GLN A 243 8.62 -6.08 25.47
C GLN A 243 7.84 -6.39 24.19
N LEU A 244 7.03 -7.44 24.25
CA LEU A 244 6.03 -7.75 23.25
C LEU A 244 4.66 -7.49 23.87
N TRP A 245 3.89 -6.59 23.26
CA TRP A 245 2.53 -6.27 23.68
C TRP A 245 1.51 -6.85 22.71
N ILE A 246 0.49 -7.54 23.22
CA ILE A 246 -0.59 -8.09 22.39
C ILE A 246 -1.72 -7.06 22.27
N TYR A 247 -1.70 -6.28 21.18
CA TYR A 247 -2.73 -5.28 20.90
C TYR A 247 -4.12 -5.91 20.73
N SER A 248 -4.20 -7.04 20.02
CA SER A 248 -5.46 -7.76 19.79
C SER A 248 -5.22 -9.24 19.59
N GLY A 249 -6.17 -10.07 20.01
CA GLY A 249 -6.13 -11.52 19.81
C GLY A 249 -5.11 -12.21 20.71
N THR A 250 -4.29 -13.10 20.16
CA THR A 250 -3.42 -14.00 20.92
C THR A 250 -2.07 -14.21 20.23
N ALA A 251 -1.04 -14.46 21.02
CA ALA A 251 0.27 -14.87 20.53
C ALA A 251 0.93 -15.91 21.45
N THR A 252 1.93 -16.60 20.94
CA THR A 252 2.82 -17.46 21.71
C THR A 252 4.25 -17.00 21.50
N VAL A 253 4.98 -16.84 22.61
CA VAL A 253 6.41 -16.49 22.59
C VAL A 253 7.19 -17.67 23.10
N THR A 254 8.16 -18.13 22.30
CA THR A 254 9.04 -19.25 22.63
C THR A 254 10.50 -18.78 22.58
N THR A 255 11.20 -18.98 23.68
CA THR A 255 12.64 -18.74 23.86
C THR A 255 13.29 -20.04 24.39
N PRO A 256 14.63 -20.18 24.42
CA PRO A 256 15.26 -21.35 25.03
C PRO A 256 14.73 -21.61 26.46
N GLY A 257 14.19 -22.81 26.68
CA GLY A 257 13.67 -23.24 27.99
C GLY A 257 12.39 -22.53 28.47
N TYR A 258 11.74 -21.70 27.65
CA TYR A 258 10.55 -20.94 28.06
C TYR A 258 9.56 -20.76 26.90
N CYS A 259 8.29 -21.06 27.16
CA CYS A 259 7.20 -20.88 26.22
C CYS A 259 5.98 -20.31 26.95
N ARG A 260 5.41 -19.23 26.43
CA ARG A 260 4.28 -18.54 27.05
C ARG A 260 3.21 -18.19 26.02
N PHE A 261 1.98 -18.54 26.35
CA PHE A 261 0.78 -18.08 25.66
C PHE A 261 0.34 -16.72 26.23
N LEU A 262 -0.07 -15.81 25.36
CA LEU A 262 -0.44 -14.43 25.67
C LEU A 262 -1.78 -14.10 25.02
N GLY A 263 -2.65 -13.44 25.77
CA GLY A 263 -3.91 -12.87 25.30
C GLY A 263 -3.82 -11.36 25.09
N GLN A 264 -4.91 -10.78 24.56
CA GLN A 264 -5.01 -9.34 24.35
C GLN A 264 -4.75 -8.55 25.64
N GLY A 265 -3.90 -7.54 25.53
CA GLY A 265 -3.47 -6.70 26.65
C GLY A 265 -2.22 -7.22 27.36
N ASP A 266 -1.88 -8.50 27.21
CA ASP A 266 -0.71 -9.07 27.87
C ASP A 266 0.59 -8.48 27.32
N MET A 267 1.59 -8.40 28.20
CA MET A 267 2.98 -8.11 27.84
C MET A 267 3.93 -9.22 28.31
N VAL A 268 4.99 -9.44 27.54
CA VAL A 268 6.12 -10.28 27.94
C VAL A 268 7.43 -9.61 27.59
N THR A 269 8.41 -9.69 28.48
CA THR A 269 9.78 -9.25 28.21
C THR A 269 10.55 -10.35 27.50
N ILE A 270 11.18 -9.99 26.39
CA ILE A 270 12.16 -10.76 25.62
C ILE A 270 13.55 -10.20 26.00
N PRO A 271 14.38 -10.96 26.73
CA PRO A 271 15.69 -10.49 27.16
C PRO A 271 16.66 -10.32 25.99
N ALA A 272 17.57 -9.36 26.10
CA ALA A 272 18.65 -9.12 25.16
C ALA A 272 19.46 -10.41 24.86
N GLY A 273 19.87 -10.57 23.60
CA GLY A 273 20.62 -11.73 23.12
C GLY A 273 19.78 -12.98 22.88
N THR A 274 18.50 -12.99 23.29
CA THR A 274 17.64 -14.16 23.19
C THR A 274 17.07 -14.32 21.79
N GLN A 275 17.29 -15.49 21.19
CA GLN A 275 16.61 -15.88 19.96
C GLN A 275 15.20 -16.36 20.30
N THR A 276 14.23 -15.77 19.62
CA THR A 276 12.83 -15.84 20.01
C THR A 276 11.98 -16.17 18.79
N ARG A 277 11.09 -17.15 18.95
CA ARG A 277 10.00 -17.42 18.01
C ARG A 277 8.73 -16.78 18.56
N ILE A 278 8.12 -15.93 17.76
CA ILE A 278 6.88 -15.23 18.07
C ILE A 278 5.83 -15.71 17.08
N ASP A 279 4.84 -16.48 17.55
CA ASP A 279 3.70 -16.93 16.75
C ASP A 279 2.48 -16.08 17.10
N VAL A 280 2.03 -15.23 16.18
CA VAL A 280 0.82 -14.41 16.33
C VAL A 280 -0.31 -15.07 15.53
N ALA A 281 -1.43 -15.36 16.20
CA ALA A 281 -2.54 -16.07 15.57
C ALA A 281 -3.22 -15.22 14.49
N ALA A 282 -3.92 -15.86 13.54
CA ALA A 282 -4.69 -15.14 12.53
C ALA A 282 -5.73 -14.22 13.18
N GLY A 283 -5.87 -13.00 12.67
CA GLY A 283 -6.71 -11.97 13.28
C GLY A 283 -6.10 -11.28 14.52
N SER A 284 -4.90 -11.68 14.95
CA SER A 284 -4.22 -11.10 16.12
C SER A 284 -3.11 -10.16 15.67
N ILE A 285 -2.76 -9.22 16.54
CA ILE A 285 -1.72 -8.21 16.29
C ILE A 285 -0.94 -8.03 17.57
N ALA A 286 0.38 -8.06 17.46
CA ALA A 286 1.31 -7.75 18.54
C ALA A 286 2.23 -6.60 18.13
N PHE A 287 2.79 -5.88 19.09
CA PHE A 287 3.77 -4.83 18.84
C PHE A 287 5.03 -5.10 19.66
N PRO A 288 6.23 -4.96 19.06
CA PRO A 288 7.42 -4.78 19.86
C PRO A 288 7.30 -3.40 20.53
N VAL A 289 7.58 -3.29 21.82
CA VAL A 289 7.63 -2.02 22.58
C VAL A 289 8.80 -2.08 23.56
N PRO A 290 9.49 -0.97 23.89
CA PRO A 290 10.61 -1.02 24.82
C PRO A 290 10.16 -1.35 26.24
N VAL A 291 11.12 -1.78 27.05
CA VAL A 291 10.90 -2.07 28.47
C VAL A 291 10.61 -0.79 29.25
N GLY A 292 9.76 -0.91 30.27
CA GLY A 292 9.50 0.16 31.23
C GLY A 292 8.22 0.95 30.94
N LEU A 293 7.43 0.53 29.96
CA LEU A 293 6.08 1.03 29.76
C LEU A 293 5.12 0.36 30.75
N ASP A 294 4.19 1.15 31.30
CA ASP A 294 3.13 0.62 32.14
C ASP A 294 2.11 -0.16 31.31
N GLU A 295 1.63 -1.29 31.83
CA GLU A 295 0.59 -2.10 31.18
C GLU A 295 -0.72 -1.31 30.98
N TRP A 296 -0.94 -0.27 31.78
CA TRP A 296 -2.18 0.48 31.78
C TRP A 296 -2.12 1.67 30.83
N GLY A 297 -3.01 1.67 29.84
CA GLY A 297 -3.13 2.77 28.88
C GLY A 297 -2.25 2.63 27.64
N MET A 298 -1.73 1.44 27.32
CA MET A 298 -1.09 1.19 26.03
C MET A 298 -2.10 1.34 24.88
N ASP A 299 -1.72 2.15 23.90
CA ASP A 299 -2.46 2.38 22.65
C ASP A 299 -1.50 2.65 21.49
N LEU A 300 -2.04 2.81 20.27
CA LEU A 300 -1.23 3.07 19.08
C LEU A 300 -0.49 4.41 19.12
N SER A 301 -1.00 5.42 19.84
CA SER A 301 -0.33 6.72 19.97
C SER A 301 0.94 6.62 20.83
N ARG A 302 0.88 5.83 21.90
CA ARG A 302 2.06 5.50 22.71
C ARG A 302 3.07 4.65 21.96
N VAL A 303 2.60 3.66 21.19
CA VAL A 303 3.49 2.86 20.31
C VAL A 303 4.23 3.76 19.32
N GLU A 304 3.51 4.67 18.67
CA GLU A 304 4.08 5.62 17.71
C GLU A 304 5.13 6.55 18.36
N ALA A 305 4.77 7.19 19.48
CA ALA A 305 5.64 8.12 20.19
C ALA A 305 7.00 7.51 20.56
N VAL A 306 6.97 6.23 20.92
CA VAL A 306 8.13 5.49 21.38
C VAL A 306 9.03 5.03 20.23
N HIS A 307 8.44 4.56 19.11
CA HIS A 307 9.23 4.09 17.97
C HIS A 307 9.91 5.22 17.18
N LYS A 308 9.38 6.45 17.23
CA LYS A 308 10.06 7.62 16.64
C LYS A 308 11.44 7.88 17.24
N GLN A 309 11.74 7.35 18.43
CA GLN A 309 12.94 7.66 19.20
C GLN A 309 13.94 6.49 19.26
N GLN A 310 13.69 5.37 18.57
CA GLN A 310 14.47 4.14 18.74
C GLN A 310 14.90 3.49 17.42
N THR A 311 16.09 2.89 17.45
CA THR A 311 16.57 1.95 16.42
C THR A 311 15.87 0.60 16.60
N ALA A 312 15.57 -0.11 15.50
CA ALA A 312 14.84 -1.38 15.51
C ALA A 312 15.44 -2.39 16.53
N PRO A 313 14.74 -2.71 17.63
CA PRO A 313 15.33 -3.46 18.74
C PRO A 313 15.34 -4.98 18.51
N LEU A 314 14.47 -5.47 17.63
CA LEU A 314 14.42 -6.86 17.18
C LEU A 314 15.02 -6.95 15.78
N THR A 315 15.98 -7.85 15.62
CA THR A 315 16.51 -8.22 14.30
C THR A 315 15.81 -9.49 13.84
N VAL A 316 15.06 -9.42 12.75
CA VAL A 316 14.46 -10.61 12.12
C VAL A 316 15.56 -11.50 11.58
N LEU A 317 15.52 -12.79 11.94
CA LEU A 317 16.45 -13.80 11.49
C LEU A 317 15.97 -14.45 10.19
N GLU A 318 16.90 -14.81 9.32
CA GLU A 318 16.60 -15.53 8.08
C GLU A 318 16.15 -16.97 8.38
N GLN A 319 15.29 -17.52 7.53
CA GLN A 319 14.70 -18.85 7.74
C GLN A 319 15.78 -19.97 7.83
N SER A 320 16.91 -19.80 7.15
CA SER A 320 18.07 -20.71 7.21
C SER A 320 18.83 -20.66 8.54
N GLU A 321 18.86 -19.49 9.20
CA GLU A 321 19.51 -19.31 10.50
C GLU A 321 18.71 -20.05 11.58
N TRP A 322 17.38 -20.03 11.48
CA TRP A 322 16.50 -20.76 12.39
C TRP A 322 16.54 -22.29 12.24
N ALA A 323 16.65 -22.82 11.02
CA ALA A 323 16.66 -24.28 10.82
C ALA A 323 17.76 -24.97 11.64
N THR A 324 18.92 -24.33 11.74
CA THR A 324 20.07 -24.76 12.55
C THR A 324 19.79 -24.71 14.06
N LEU A 325 18.93 -23.79 14.51
CA LEU A 325 18.60 -23.55 15.92
C LEU A 325 17.43 -24.39 16.43
N SER A 326 16.52 -24.79 15.54
CA SER A 326 15.34 -25.61 15.89
C SER A 326 15.72 -26.97 16.50
N ASP A 327 16.86 -27.53 16.12
CA ASP A 327 17.42 -28.76 16.70
C ASP A 327 17.96 -28.56 18.13
N GLU A 328 18.41 -27.35 18.50
CA GLU A 328 18.86 -27.02 19.86
C GLU A 328 17.69 -26.66 20.78
N LEU A 329 16.73 -25.89 20.29
CA LEU A 329 15.60 -25.34 21.07
C LEU A 329 14.51 -26.37 21.41
N LEU A 330 14.25 -27.33 20.51
CA LEU A 330 13.29 -28.41 20.77
C LEU A 330 13.88 -29.54 21.64
N ASN A 331 15.21 -29.63 21.73
CA ASN A 331 15.92 -30.70 22.45
C ASN A 331 16.60 -30.25 23.75
N THR A 332 16.54 -28.97 24.13
CA THR A 332 17.06 -28.55 25.44
C THR A 332 16.06 -28.90 26.54
N PRO A 333 16.38 -29.82 27.48
CA PRO A 333 15.48 -30.12 28.59
C PRO A 333 15.31 -28.87 29.46
N VAL A 334 14.05 -28.50 29.74
CA VAL A 334 13.72 -27.45 30.70
C VAL A 334 14.23 -27.90 32.08
N PRO A 335 15.16 -27.18 32.73
CA PRO A 335 15.55 -27.54 34.09
C PRO A 335 14.36 -27.31 35.02
N VAL A 336 13.76 -28.39 35.49
CA VAL A 336 12.76 -28.36 36.57
C VAL A 336 13.53 -28.15 37.86
N ASN A 337 13.68 -26.90 38.30
CA ASN A 337 14.07 -26.63 39.67
C ASN A 337 12.84 -26.85 40.56
N LEU A 338 12.86 -27.96 41.31
CA LEU A 338 11.95 -28.28 42.42
C LEU A 338 12.17 -27.35 43.60
#